data_AF-A0A1Q3DE35-F1
#
_entry.id   AF-A0A1Q3DE35-F1
#
_cell.length_a   1.000
_cell.length_b   1.000
_cell.length_c   1.000
_cell.angle_alpha   90.00
_cell.angle_beta   90.00
_cell.angle_gamma   90.00
#
_symmetry.space_group_name_H-M   'P 1'
#
loop_
_entity.id
_entity.type
_entity.pdbx_description
1 polymer ?
#
loop_
_entity_poly.entity_id
_entity_poly.type
_entity_poly.pdbx_seq_one_letter_code
_entity_poly.pdbx_strand_id
1 'polypeptide(L)'
;VTYEGTNQVKESKISMLVHEYELFFMHDSESISDMFTRFTTIINSLKNLGKSYSNQELVRKILRCLPKSWTPKVTAIEEAKDLSTLPLEQLLGSLMTHETTMKNHENVEVKKKKSITFKASKEDSESDEYRDVALITSQFKRFLKSQKGKKAF
;
A
#
# COMPACT_ATOMS: atom_id res chain seq x y z
N VAL A 1 -44.30 -34.44 -1.79
CA VAL A 1 -43.75 -33.10 -1.52
C VAL A 1 -42.35 -33.29 -0.95
N THR A 2 -41.32 -33.32 -1.80
CA THR A 2 -39.91 -33.50 -1.40
C THR A 2 -39.24 -32.13 -1.26
N TYR A 3 -39.64 -31.36 -0.24
CA TYR A 3 -39.10 -30.03 0.04
C TYR A 3 -37.89 -30.03 1.00
N GLU A 4 -37.60 -31.17 1.63
CA GLU A 4 -36.52 -31.26 2.63
C GLU A 4 -35.13 -31.30 1.99
N GLY A 5 -34.97 -31.91 0.82
CA GLY A 5 -33.67 -32.01 0.14
C GLY A 5 -33.18 -30.67 -0.44
N THR A 6 -34.07 -29.84 -0.99
CA THR A 6 -33.69 -28.53 -1.57
C THR A 6 -33.36 -27.51 -0.50
N ASN A 7 -34.10 -27.51 0.62
CA ASN A 7 -33.83 -26.62 1.75
C ASN A 7 -32.57 -27.02 2.50
N GLN A 8 -32.36 -28.32 2.76
CA GLN A 8 -31.15 -28.78 3.45
C GLN A 8 -29.87 -28.51 2.64
N VAL A 9 -29.92 -28.69 1.32
CA VAL A 9 -28.79 -28.35 0.42
C VAL A 9 -28.53 -26.84 0.43
N LYS A 10 -29.58 -26.02 0.45
CA LYS A 10 -29.46 -24.56 0.53
C LYS A 10 -28.80 -24.12 1.84
N GLU A 11 -29.25 -24.62 2.97
CA GLU A 11 -28.70 -24.31 4.30
C GLU A 11 -27.23 -24.76 4.41
N SER A 12 -26.90 -25.94 3.90
CA SER A 12 -25.50 -26.42 3.84
C SER A 12 -24.61 -25.47 3.04
N LYS A 13 -25.07 -25.02 1.86
CA LYS A 13 -24.33 -24.06 1.03
C LYS A 13 -24.16 -22.71 1.70
N ILE A 14 -25.19 -22.21 2.40
CA ILE A 14 -25.09 -20.99 3.21
C ILE A 14 -24.02 -21.18 4.29
N SER A 15 -24.06 -22.29 5.03
CA SER A 15 -23.10 -22.57 6.10
C SER A 15 -21.66 -22.61 5.58
N MET A 16 -21.43 -23.25 4.43
CA MET A 16 -20.10 -23.28 3.80
C MET A 16 -19.60 -21.88 3.42
N LEU A 17 -20.44 -21.08 2.78
CA LEU A 17 -20.08 -19.71 2.37
C LEU A 17 -19.89 -18.78 3.57
N VAL A 18 -20.67 -18.96 4.64
CA VAL A 18 -20.48 -18.22 5.90
C VAL A 18 -19.14 -18.57 6.51
N HIS A 19 -18.77 -19.85 6.53
CA HIS A 19 -17.47 -20.28 7.03
C HIS A 19 -16.32 -19.71 6.20
N GLU A 20 -16.44 -19.71 4.87
CA GLU A 20 -15.48 -19.09 3.96
C GLU A 20 -15.37 -17.57 4.21
N TYR A 21 -16.50 -16.90 4.41
CA TYR A 21 -16.53 -15.49 4.79
C TYR A 21 -15.84 -15.26 6.14
N GLU A 22 -16.11 -16.07 7.16
CA GLU A 22 -15.52 -15.93 8.49
C GLU A 22 -13.99 -16.11 8.48
N LEU A 23 -13.49 -17.12 7.76
CA LEU A 23 -12.08 -17.40 7.59
C LEU A 23 -11.39 -16.57 6.50
N PHE A 24 -12.12 -15.67 5.84
CA PHE A 24 -11.57 -14.86 4.77
C PHE A 24 -10.39 -14.00 5.27
N PHE A 25 -9.26 -14.09 4.59
CA PHE A 25 -8.09 -13.23 4.77
C PHE A 25 -7.48 -12.90 3.41
N MET A 26 -6.76 -11.77 3.35
CA MET A 26 -5.94 -11.44 2.20
C MET A 26 -4.74 -12.39 2.14
N HIS A 27 -4.41 -12.88 0.94
CA HIS A 27 -3.20 -13.70 0.74
C HIS A 27 -1.96 -12.83 0.52
N ASP A 28 -0.77 -13.34 0.84
CA ASP A 28 0.48 -12.56 0.80
C ASP A 28 0.87 -12.08 -0.61
N SER A 29 0.53 -12.83 -1.66
CA SER A 29 0.85 -12.53 -3.05
C SER A 29 -0.29 -11.86 -3.82
N GLU A 30 -1.38 -11.54 -3.14
CA GLU A 30 -2.61 -11.06 -3.75
C GLU A 30 -2.69 -9.54 -3.72
N SER A 31 -3.26 -8.92 -4.75
CA SER A 31 -3.55 -7.48 -4.72
C SER A 31 -4.85 -7.17 -3.97
N ILE A 32 -4.98 -5.93 -3.50
CA ILE A 32 -6.25 -5.46 -2.89
C ILE A 32 -7.45 -5.66 -3.83
N SER A 33 -7.27 -5.49 -5.14
CA SER A 33 -8.35 -5.68 -6.13
C SER A 33 -8.78 -7.15 -6.25
N ASP A 34 -7.82 -8.07 -6.25
CA ASP A 34 -8.09 -9.51 -6.33
C ASP A 34 -8.83 -9.98 -5.06
N MET A 35 -8.35 -9.54 -3.90
CA MET A 35 -8.96 -9.81 -2.60
C MET A 35 -10.41 -9.30 -2.57
N PHE A 36 -10.64 -8.07 -3.02
CA PHE A 36 -11.98 -7.48 -3.05
C PHE A 36 -12.93 -8.22 -4.01
N THR A 37 -12.40 -8.74 -5.12
CA THR A 37 -13.17 -9.53 -6.09
C THR A 37 -13.62 -10.87 -5.48
N ARG A 38 -12.73 -11.59 -4.79
CA ARG A 38 -13.09 -12.82 -4.06
C ARG A 38 -14.11 -12.53 -2.96
N PHE A 39 -13.88 -11.48 -2.17
CA PHE A 39 -14.80 -11.05 -1.13
C PHE A 39 -16.21 -10.79 -1.68
N THR A 40 -16.31 -10.00 -2.75
CA THR A 40 -17.58 -9.67 -3.41
C THR A 40 -18.27 -10.90 -3.97
N THR A 41 -17.52 -11.88 -4.47
CA THR A 41 -18.06 -13.16 -4.97
C THR A 41 -18.76 -13.95 -3.86
N ILE A 42 -18.16 -14.02 -2.67
CA ILE A 42 -18.76 -14.69 -1.50
C ILE A 42 -20.02 -13.94 -1.05
N ILE A 43 -19.95 -12.61 -0.94
CA ILE A 43 -21.10 -11.78 -0.52
C ILE A 43 -22.27 -11.88 -1.48
N ASN A 44 -22.01 -11.83 -2.79
CA ASN A 44 -23.04 -11.99 -3.80
C ASN A 44 -23.66 -13.39 -3.76
N SER A 45 -22.86 -14.42 -3.53
CA SER A 45 -23.35 -15.80 -3.37
C SER A 45 -24.25 -15.94 -2.15
N LEU A 46 -23.87 -15.36 -1.00
CA LEU A 46 -24.69 -15.33 0.21
C LEU A 46 -25.99 -14.53 0.00
N LYS A 47 -25.90 -13.37 -0.66
CA LYS A 47 -27.06 -12.53 -0.98
C LYS A 47 -28.08 -13.27 -1.85
N ASN A 48 -27.61 -14.02 -2.85
CA ASN A 48 -28.46 -14.83 -3.72
C ASN A 48 -29.16 -15.97 -2.96
N LEU A 49 -28.58 -16.44 -1.85
CA LEU A 49 -29.19 -17.45 -0.99
C LEU A 49 -30.11 -16.84 0.10
N GLY A 50 -30.18 -15.51 0.19
CA GLY A 50 -31.03 -14.77 1.12
C GLY A 50 -30.32 -14.26 2.37
N LYS A 51 -28.99 -14.37 2.45
CA LYS A 51 -28.18 -13.82 3.55
C LYS A 51 -27.41 -12.58 3.09
N SER A 52 -27.80 -11.42 3.59
CA SER A 52 -27.14 -10.14 3.28
C SER A 52 -26.46 -9.57 4.51
N TYR A 53 -25.36 -8.84 4.30
CA TYR A 53 -24.68 -8.07 5.33
C TYR A 53 -24.85 -6.58 5.06
N SER A 54 -24.87 -5.78 6.13
CA SER A 54 -24.86 -4.33 6.02
C SER A 54 -23.51 -3.82 5.52
N ASN A 55 -23.50 -2.65 4.88
CA ASN A 55 -22.27 -2.01 4.40
C ASN A 55 -21.22 -1.87 5.51
N GLN A 56 -21.68 -1.54 6.73
CA GLN A 56 -20.82 -1.38 7.89
C GLN A 56 -20.13 -2.70 8.30
N GLU A 57 -20.84 -3.82 8.26
CA GLU A 57 -20.26 -5.15 8.54
C GLU A 57 -19.21 -5.52 7.49
N LEU A 58 -19.50 -5.24 6.22
CA LEU A 58 -18.57 -5.51 5.11
C LEU A 58 -17.29 -4.68 5.23
N VAL A 59 -17.40 -3.39 5.53
CA VAL A 59 -16.26 -2.49 5.75
C VAL A 59 -15.38 -3.01 6.89
N ARG A 60 -15.99 -3.32 8.05
CA ARG A 60 -15.24 -3.87 9.20
C ARG A 60 -14.60 -5.20 8.87
N LYS A 61 -15.28 -6.04 8.10
CA LYS A 61 -14.74 -7.34 7.72
C LYS A 61 -13.50 -7.17 6.86
N ILE A 62 -13.55 -6.35 5.81
CA ILE A 62 -12.40 -6.07 4.95
C ILE A 62 -11.21 -5.56 5.77
N LEU A 63 -11.44 -4.58 6.65
CA LEU A 63 -10.38 -4.02 7.50
C LEU A 63 -9.71 -5.08 8.40
N ARG A 64 -10.48 -6.06 8.91
CA ARG A 64 -9.96 -7.18 9.73
C ARG A 64 -9.22 -8.25 8.92
N CYS A 65 -9.54 -8.37 7.63
CA CYS A 65 -8.94 -9.36 6.74
C CYS A 65 -7.59 -8.91 6.16
N LEU A 66 -7.21 -7.63 6.38
CA LEU A 66 -5.93 -7.09 5.91
C LEU A 66 -4.74 -7.59 6.75
N PRO A 67 -3.55 -7.74 6.13
CA PRO A 67 -2.33 -8.11 6.84
C PRO A 67 -1.92 -7.06 7.88
N LYS A 68 -1.13 -7.47 8.88
CA LYS A 68 -0.64 -6.57 9.96
C LYS A 68 0.15 -5.35 9.47
N SER A 69 0.75 -5.41 8.28
CA SER A 69 1.42 -4.27 7.66
C SER A 69 0.47 -3.09 7.39
N TRP A 70 -0.84 -3.35 7.30
CA TRP A 70 -1.88 -2.34 7.07
C TRP A 70 -2.41 -1.71 8.34
N THR A 71 -1.99 -2.16 9.54
CA THR A 71 -2.51 -1.66 10.83
C THR A 71 -2.51 -0.13 10.94
N PRO A 72 -1.42 0.60 10.60
CA PRO A 72 -1.44 2.07 10.67
C PRO A 72 -2.51 2.71 9.79
N LYS A 73 -2.75 2.13 8.60
CA LYS A 73 -3.77 2.61 7.66
C LYS A 73 -5.17 2.30 8.15
N VAL A 74 -5.39 1.11 8.72
CA VAL A 74 -6.67 0.71 9.32
C VAL A 74 -7.02 1.67 10.46
N THR A 75 -6.11 1.90 11.41
CA THR A 75 -6.33 2.83 12.52
C THR A 75 -6.67 4.24 12.03
N ALA A 76 -5.93 4.76 11.05
CA ALA A 76 -6.22 6.08 10.49
C ALA A 76 -7.61 6.17 9.84
N ILE A 77 -8.12 5.08 9.23
CA ILE A 77 -9.48 5.04 8.66
C ILE A 77 -10.52 5.01 9.77
N GLU A 78 -10.31 4.19 10.81
CA GLU A 78 -11.21 4.07 11.95
C GLU A 78 -11.32 5.38 12.75
N GLU A 79 -10.24 6.14 12.85
CA GLU A 79 -10.22 7.45 13.52
C GLU A 79 -10.79 8.58 12.66
N ALA A 80 -10.52 8.58 11.36
CA ALA A 80 -10.89 9.70 10.48
C ALA A 80 -12.31 9.61 9.91
N LYS A 81 -12.92 8.42 9.87
CA LYS A 81 -14.21 8.21 9.20
C LYS A 81 -15.15 7.35 10.02
N ASP A 82 -16.44 7.66 9.92
CA ASP A 82 -17.47 6.76 10.43
C ASP A 82 -17.66 5.57 9.48
N LEU A 83 -17.33 4.37 9.97
CA LEU A 83 -17.46 3.11 9.24
C LEU A 83 -18.90 2.79 8.83
N SER A 84 -19.91 3.43 9.46
CA SER A 84 -21.31 3.27 9.11
C SER A 84 -21.70 4.01 7.82
N THR A 85 -21.03 5.12 7.52
CA THR A 85 -21.32 5.98 6.36
C THR A 85 -20.32 5.80 5.22
N LEU A 86 -19.19 5.14 5.46
CA LEU A 86 -18.14 4.92 4.48
C LEU A 86 -18.58 3.95 3.38
N PRO A 87 -18.73 4.38 2.12
CA PRO A 87 -19.01 3.47 1.02
C PRO A 87 -17.80 2.58 0.73
N LEU A 88 -18.06 1.30 0.42
CA LEU A 88 -17.03 0.30 0.11
C LEU A 88 -16.08 0.72 -1.03
N GLU A 89 -16.61 1.41 -2.03
CA GLU A 89 -15.82 1.91 -3.17
C GLU A 89 -14.76 2.93 -2.72
N GLN A 90 -15.10 3.82 -1.78
CA GLN A 90 -14.12 4.76 -1.23
C GLN A 90 -13.08 4.07 -0.37
N LEU A 91 -13.48 3.05 0.40
CA LEU A 91 -12.55 2.22 1.16
C LEU A 91 -11.56 1.56 0.20
N LEU A 92 -12.07 0.89 -0.84
CA LEU A 92 -11.26 0.21 -1.84
C LEU A 92 -10.30 1.19 -2.54
N GLY A 93 -10.77 2.36 -2.96
CA GLY A 93 -9.94 3.40 -3.56
C GLY A 93 -8.80 3.86 -2.63
N SER A 94 -9.09 4.04 -1.34
CA SER A 94 -8.07 4.41 -0.34
C SER A 94 -7.02 3.30 -0.14
N LEU A 95 -7.45 2.04 -0.13
CA LEU A 95 -6.57 0.88 0.03
C LEU A 95 -5.68 0.70 -1.20
N MET A 96 -6.22 0.75 -2.43
CA MET A 96 -5.44 0.63 -3.66
C MET A 96 -4.41 1.75 -3.84
N THR A 97 -4.79 2.99 -3.47
CA THR A 97 -3.85 4.13 -3.48
C THR A 97 -2.69 3.87 -2.53
N HIS A 98 -2.97 3.34 -1.34
CA HIS A 98 -1.94 3.00 -0.37
C HIS A 98 -1.02 1.87 -0.85
N GLU A 99 -1.59 0.82 -1.46
CA GLU A 99 -0.81 -0.29 -2.04
C GLU A 99 0.22 0.21 -3.05
N THR A 100 -0.17 1.14 -3.93
CA THR A 100 0.72 1.73 -4.93
C THR A 100 1.82 2.56 -4.29
N THR A 101 1.51 3.33 -3.24
CA THR A 101 2.53 4.10 -2.49
C THR A 101 3.53 3.20 -1.76
N MET A 102 3.08 2.06 -1.22
CA MET A 102 3.95 1.09 -0.54
C MET A 102 4.92 0.42 -1.52
N LYS A 103 4.44 -0.05 -2.67
CA LYS A 103 5.28 -0.64 -3.74
C LYS A 103 6.32 0.35 -4.30
N ASN A 104 5.99 1.64 -4.32
CA ASN A 104 6.95 2.68 -4.69
C ASN A 104 8.04 2.90 -3.62
N HIS A 105 7.74 2.72 -2.34
CA HIS A 105 8.72 2.84 -1.25
C HIS A 105 9.69 1.65 -1.20
N GLU A 106 9.26 0.44 -1.53
CA GLU A 106 10.17 -0.73 -1.70
C GLU A 106 11.20 -0.51 -2.81
N ASN A 107 10.81 0.11 -3.94
CA ASN A 107 11.76 0.46 -5.01
C ASN A 107 12.78 1.54 -4.60
N VAL A 108 12.45 2.40 -3.63
CA VAL A 108 13.37 3.42 -3.10
C VAL A 108 14.32 2.82 -2.07
N GLU A 109 13.88 1.87 -1.24
CA GLU A 109 14.74 1.21 -0.25
C GLU A 109 15.78 0.27 -0.88
N VAL A 110 15.44 -0.44 -1.95
CA VAL A 110 16.41 -1.29 -2.69
C VAL A 110 17.50 -0.43 -3.35
N LYS A 111 17.19 0.80 -3.77
CA LYS A 111 18.19 1.74 -4.30
C LYS A 111 19.06 2.39 -3.21
N LYS A 112 18.55 2.56 -1.98
CA LYS A 112 19.35 3.09 -0.85
C LYS A 112 20.30 2.05 -0.22
N LYS A 113 19.99 0.75 -0.27
CA LYS A 113 20.85 -0.31 0.31
C LYS A 113 22.12 -0.65 -0.49
N LYS A 114 22.34 -0.09 -1.69
CA LYS A 114 23.62 -0.22 -2.43
C LYS A 114 24.65 0.88 -2.13
N SER A 115 24.38 1.79 -1.20
CA SER A 115 25.26 2.93 -0.92
C SER A 115 25.49 3.13 0.58
N ILE A 116 26.00 2.12 1.30
CA ILE A 116 26.89 2.36 2.44
C ILE A 116 27.89 1.20 2.61
N THR A 117 29.07 1.32 2.02
CA THR A 117 30.27 0.69 2.59
C THR A 117 31.38 1.72 2.49
N PHE A 118 31.35 2.68 3.41
CA PHE A 118 32.52 3.50 3.72
C PHE A 118 33.11 2.91 5.00
N LYS A 119 34.16 2.08 4.84
CA LYS A 119 34.91 1.55 5.97
C LYS A 119 35.66 2.71 6.62
N ALA A 120 35.26 3.05 7.83
CA ALA A 120 36.02 3.91 8.71
C ALA A 120 37.17 3.11 9.34
N SER A 121 38.40 3.58 9.14
CA SER A 121 39.53 3.34 10.04
C SER A 121 40.05 4.71 10.47
N LYS A 122 40.07 4.90 11.79
CA LYS A 122 40.36 6.12 12.53
C LYS A 122 41.86 6.24 12.76
N GLU A 123 42.44 7.39 12.46
CA GLU A 123 43.42 8.12 13.30
C GLU A 123 43.84 9.44 12.62
N ASP A 124 43.52 10.55 13.32
CA ASP A 124 44.08 11.90 13.35
C ASP A 124 44.69 12.57 12.10
N SER A 125 43.99 13.60 11.57
CA SER A 125 44.38 15.02 11.76
C SER A 125 43.77 15.96 10.71
N GLU A 126 43.14 17.03 11.19
CA GLU A 126 42.94 18.34 10.57
C GLU A 126 42.40 18.42 9.12
N SER A 127 41.07 18.39 9.02
CA SER A 127 40.20 19.22 8.16
C SER A 127 40.78 19.76 6.84
N ASP A 128 40.94 18.88 5.84
CA ASP A 128 41.33 19.23 4.46
C ASP A 128 40.11 19.50 3.54
N GLU A 129 39.06 20.14 4.04
CA GLU A 129 37.86 20.54 3.26
C GLU A 129 38.08 21.81 2.39
N TYR A 130 39.27 22.41 2.39
CA TYR A 130 39.57 23.62 1.62
C TYR A 130 40.08 23.38 0.20
N ARG A 131 40.48 22.15 -0.14
CA ARG A 131 41.08 21.84 -1.45
C ARG A 131 40.03 21.69 -2.55
N ASP A 132 38.85 21.17 -2.21
CA ASP A 132 37.78 20.92 -3.18
C ASP A 132 37.00 22.20 -3.57
N VAL A 133 36.79 23.11 -2.62
CA VAL A 133 36.19 24.43 -2.91
C VAL A 133 37.08 25.28 -3.83
N ALA A 134 38.40 25.12 -3.76
CA ALA A 134 39.35 25.83 -4.62
C ALA A 134 39.26 25.37 -6.09
N LEU A 135 39.08 24.07 -6.33
CA LEU A 135 38.92 23.51 -7.67
C LEU A 135 37.61 23.95 -8.31
N ILE A 136 36.51 23.94 -7.56
CA ILE A 136 35.20 24.42 -8.03
C ILE A 136 35.27 25.93 -8.36
N THR A 137 35.89 26.73 -7.48
CA THR A 137 36.05 28.18 -7.69
C THR A 137 36.89 28.50 -8.93
N SER A 138 37.95 27.73 -9.18
CA SER A 138 38.81 27.88 -10.36
C SER A 138 38.06 27.60 -11.67
N GLN A 139 37.25 26.54 -11.70
CA GLN A 139 36.44 26.20 -12.87
C GLN A 139 35.36 27.25 -13.14
N PHE A 140 34.72 27.78 -12.09
CA PHE A 140 33.71 28.83 -12.22
C PHE A 140 34.30 30.16 -12.72
N LYS A 141 35.50 30.55 -12.26
CA LYS A 141 36.21 31.72 -12.78
C LYS A 141 36.57 31.59 -14.26
N ARG A 142 37.01 30.41 -14.70
CA ARG A 142 37.30 30.14 -16.13
C ARG A 142 36.04 30.27 -16.99
N PHE A 143 34.92 29.75 -16.52
CA PHE A 143 33.63 29.84 -17.22
C PHE A 143 33.16 31.30 -17.37
N LEU A 144 33.22 32.10 -16.30
CA LEU A 144 32.83 33.52 -16.36
C LEU A 144 33.74 34.35 -17.29
N LYS A 145 35.03 34.02 -17.36
CA LYS A 145 35.96 34.69 -18.30
C LYS A 145 35.65 34.35 -19.76
N SER A 146 35.11 33.16 -20.04
CA SER A 146 34.71 32.73 -21.38
C SER A 146 33.43 33.43 -21.90
N GLN A 147 32.57 33.95 -21.03
CA GLN A 147 31.33 34.65 -21.45
C GLN A 147 31.51 36.15 -21.69
N LYS A 148 32.59 36.78 -21.21
CA LYS A 148 32.85 38.22 -21.41
C LYS A 148 33.40 38.59 -22.80
N GLY A 149 33.63 37.61 -23.69
CA GLY A 149 34.24 37.83 -25.02
C GLY A 149 33.28 37.99 -26.20
N LYS A 150 31.96 37.99 -26.01
CA LYS A 150 30.97 38.11 -27.11
C LYS A 150 30.15 39.39 -27.02
N LYS A 151 30.82 40.55 -27.01
CA LYS A 151 30.29 41.85 -27.47
C LYS A 151 31.48 42.75 -27.86
N ALA A 152 31.77 42.85 -29.16
CA ALA A 152 32.35 44.03 -29.80
C ALA A 152 32.52 43.75 -31.30
N PHE A 153 31.73 44.50 -32.09
CA PHE A 153 31.73 44.69 -33.55
C PHE A 153 31.28 43.52 -34.44
#